data_AF-A0A7C3GI46-F1
#
_entry.id   AF-A0A7C3GI46-F1
#
_cell.length_a   1.000
_cell.length_b   1.000
_cell.length_c   1.000
_cell.angle_alpha   90.00
_cell.angle_beta   90.00
_cell.angle_gamma   90.00
#
_symmetry.space_group_name_H-M   'P 1'
#
loop_
_entity.id
_entity.type
_entity.pdbx_description
1 polymer ?
#
loop_
_entity_poly.entity_id
_entity_poly.type
_entity_poly.pdbx_seq_one_letter_code
_entity_poly.pdbx_strand_id
1 'polypeptide(L)'
;MISKIKRTFTSLLPVDKNRTGECNGCGDCCKLPFRCVFLKDMPDGSSRCAIYNVRPPNCRKFPRSRAQWETVKENCGFSFPEIKVELKQ
;
A
#
# COMPACT_ATOMS: atom_id res chain seq x y z
N MET A 1 -14.43 11.80 18.18
CA MET A 1 -13.46 10.87 18.82
C MET A 1 -13.47 9.47 18.19
N ILE A 2 -14.66 8.92 17.86
CA ILE A 2 -14.87 7.59 17.25
C ILE A 2 -14.05 7.36 15.96
N SER A 3 -13.92 8.36 15.09
CA SER A 3 -13.14 8.24 13.84
C SER A 3 -11.64 8.01 14.07
N LYS A 4 -11.05 8.64 15.09
CA LYS A 4 -9.63 8.49 15.44
C LYS A 4 -9.35 7.11 16.04
N ILE A 5 -10.27 6.61 16.87
CA ILE A 5 -10.21 5.27 17.46
C ILE A 5 -10.33 4.22 16.36
N LYS A 6 -11.34 4.31 15.49
CA LYS A 6 -11.50 3.43 14.32
C LYS A 6 -10.25 3.41 13.45
N ARG A 7 -9.63 4.56 13.19
CA ARG A 7 -8.39 4.65 12.38
C ARG A 7 -7.17 4.02 13.05
N THR A 8 -7.12 4.02 14.38
CA THR A 8 -6.06 3.37 15.16
C THR A 8 -6.23 1.86 15.13
N PHE A 9 -7.45 1.35 15.35
CA PHE A 9 -7.74 -0.09 15.25
C PHE A 9 -7.55 -0.63 13.83
N THR A 10 -7.93 0.11 12.79
CA THR A 10 -7.72 -0.36 11.40
C THR A 10 -6.25 -0.46 11.02
N SER A 11 -5.35 0.25 11.71
CA SER A 11 -3.90 0.10 11.53
C SER A 11 -3.37 -1.24 12.05
N LEU A 12 -4.12 -1.91 12.93
CA LEU A 12 -3.78 -3.22 13.49
C LEU A 12 -4.31 -4.38 12.64
N LEU A 13 -5.19 -4.12 11.67
CA LEU A 13 -5.73 -5.17 10.81
C LEU A 13 -4.62 -5.97 10.09
N PRO A 14 -4.84 -7.28 9.89
CA PRO A 14 -3.90 -8.14 9.19
C PRO A 14 -3.79 -7.74 7.72
N VAL A 15 -2.66 -8.12 7.13
CA VAL A 15 -2.45 -8.08 5.68
C VAL A 15 -2.94 -9.41 5.11
N ASP A 16 -3.52 -9.37 3.90
CA ASP A 16 -3.90 -10.58 3.16
C ASP A 16 -2.70 -11.53 3.03
N LYS A 17 -2.95 -12.81 3.31
CA LYS A 17 -1.92 -13.87 3.29
C LYS A 17 -1.35 -14.10 1.89
N ASN A 18 -2.11 -13.76 0.86
CA ASN A 18 -1.70 -13.95 -0.53
C ASN A 18 -0.85 -12.79 -1.07
N ARG A 19 -0.55 -11.76 -0.25
CA ARG A 19 0.34 -10.67 -0.65
C ARG A 19 1.78 -11.17 -0.78
N THR A 20 2.34 -11.04 -1.97
CA THR A 20 3.75 -11.33 -2.25
C THR A 20 4.49 -10.07 -2.73
N GLY A 21 5.83 -10.16 -2.79
CA GLY A 21 6.68 -9.05 -3.20
C GLY A 21 7.03 -8.07 -2.07
N GLU A 22 7.60 -6.92 -2.45
CA GLU A 22 8.09 -5.92 -1.52
C GLU A 22 7.90 -4.49 -2.02
N CYS A 23 8.10 -3.52 -1.14
CA CYS A 23 8.00 -2.11 -1.52
C CYS A 23 9.21 -1.69 -2.36
N ASN A 24 8.96 -1.39 -3.64
CA ASN A 24 9.97 -0.90 -4.60
C ASN A 24 10.16 0.63 -4.59
N GLY A 25 9.45 1.34 -3.72
CA GLY A 25 9.59 2.80 -3.59
C GLY A 25 8.90 3.64 -4.68
N CYS A 26 7.98 3.08 -5.48
CA CYS A 26 7.30 3.79 -6.56
C CYS A 26 6.52 5.06 -6.14
N GLY A 27 6.12 5.16 -4.86
CA GLY A 27 5.49 6.36 -4.31
C GLY A 27 4.00 6.53 -4.61
N ASP A 28 3.37 5.64 -5.39
CA ASP A 28 1.95 5.78 -5.74
C ASP A 28 1.02 5.68 -4.52
N CYS A 29 1.33 4.81 -3.56
CA CYS A 29 0.58 4.75 -2.30
C CYS A 29 0.70 6.04 -1.47
N CYS A 30 1.75 6.83 -1.67
CA CYS A 30 1.95 8.11 -0.99
C CYS A 30 1.14 9.25 -1.63
N LYS A 31 0.51 9.01 -2.78
CA LYS A 31 -0.36 9.98 -3.47
C LYS A 31 -1.83 9.79 -3.09
N LEU A 32 -2.18 8.70 -2.38
CA LEU A 32 -3.56 8.30 -2.10
C LEU A 32 -4.01 8.51 -0.64
N PRO A 33 -5.27 8.93 -0.40
CA PRO A 33 -6.10 9.77 -1.30
C PRO A 33 -5.59 11.22 -1.36
N PHE A 34 -4.68 11.59 -0.45
CA PHE A 34 -4.03 12.88 -0.40
C PHE A 34 -2.52 12.68 -0.55
N ARG A 35 -1.87 13.65 -1.18
CA ARG A 35 -0.42 13.65 -1.32
C ARG A 35 0.25 13.74 0.06
N CYS A 36 1.06 12.74 0.38
CA CYS A 36 1.83 12.68 1.60
C CYS A 36 2.89 13.79 1.63
N VAL A 37 2.98 14.51 2.75
CA VAL A 37 3.98 15.59 2.97
C VAL A 37 5.43 15.10 2.95
N PHE A 38 5.63 13.80 3.16
CA PHE A 38 6.96 13.18 3.13
C PHE A 38 7.36 12.63 1.76
N LEU A 39 6.50 12.74 0.74
CA LEU A 39 6.84 12.36 -0.62
C LEU A 39 7.73 13.44 -1.25
N LYS A 40 8.91 13.04 -1.73
CA LYS A 40 9.86 13.90 -2.45
C LYS A 40 9.89 13.49 -3.90
N ASP A 41 9.75 14.47 -4.79
CA ASP A 41 10.00 14.26 -6.21
C ASP A 41 11.49 14.50 -6.47
N MET A 42 12.08 13.63 -7.27
CA MET A 42 13.48 13.65 -7.64
C MET A 42 13.66 14.28 -9.02
N PRO A 43 14.86 14.79 -9.37
CA PRO A 43 15.11 15.43 -10.66
C PRO A 43 14.91 14.50 -11.87
N ASP A 44 15.04 13.19 -11.67
CA ASP A 44 14.83 12.15 -12.70
C ASP A 44 13.34 11.82 -12.93
N GLY A 45 12.43 12.52 -12.25
CA GLY A 45 10.99 12.28 -12.32
C GLY A 45 10.49 11.14 -11.43
N SER A 46 11.38 10.44 -10.71
CA SER A 46 10.98 9.45 -9.71
C SER A 46 10.48 10.12 -8.42
N SER A 47 9.70 9.41 -7.61
CA SER A 47 9.32 9.86 -6.27
C SER A 47 9.92 8.95 -5.21
N ARG A 48 10.35 9.51 -4.08
CA ARG A 48 10.89 8.76 -2.93
C ARG A 48 10.26 9.22 -1.63
N CYS A 49 10.01 8.27 -0.72
CA CYS A 49 9.56 8.57 0.64
C CYS A 49 10.74 9.04 1.51
N ALA A 50 10.68 10.28 2.00
CA ALA A 50 11.74 10.85 2.85
C ALA A 50 11.90 10.12 4.21
N ILE A 51 10.84 9.46 4.68
CA ILE A 51 10.81 8.78 5.98
C ILE A 51 10.73 7.26 5.82
N TYR A 52 11.30 6.70 4.75
CA TYR A 52 11.14 5.28 4.38
C TYR A 52 11.47 4.30 5.52
N ASN A 53 12.52 4.57 6.29
CA ASN A 53 12.97 3.71 7.39
C ASN A 53 12.01 3.74 8.60
N VAL A 54 11.40 4.88 8.88
CA VAL A 54 10.48 5.08 10.02
C VAL A 54 9.00 4.96 9.62
N ARG A 55 8.71 4.49 8.40
CA ARG A 55 7.35 4.39 7.83
C ARG A 55 6.32 3.97 8.89
N PRO A 56 5.22 4.73 9.07
CA PRO A 56 4.16 4.35 9.98
C PRO A 56 3.60 2.95 9.65
N PRO A 57 3.02 2.23 10.63
CA PRO A 57 2.47 0.89 10.41
C PRO A 57 1.49 0.80 9.23
N ASN A 58 0.67 1.85 9.02
CA ASN A 58 -0.23 1.93 7.88
C ASN A 58 0.50 1.87 6.53
N CYS A 59 1.62 2.59 6.39
CA CYS A 59 2.43 2.58 5.17
C CYS A 59 3.16 1.25 4.97
N ARG A 60 3.61 0.60 6.04
CA ARG A 60 4.29 -0.73 5.97
C ARG A 60 3.33 -1.85 5.56
N LYS A 61 2.07 -1.74 5.97
CA LYS A 61 1.04 -2.74 5.70
C LYS A 61 0.37 -2.56 4.33
N PHE A 62 0.45 -1.37 3.73
CA PHE A 62 -0.13 -1.13 2.41
C PHE A 62 0.68 -1.84 1.30
N PRO A 63 0.04 -2.42 0.29
CA PRO A 63 -1.39 -2.71 0.19
C PRO A 63 -1.78 -3.88 1.10
N ARG A 64 -2.91 -3.76 1.82
CA ARG A 64 -3.39 -4.80 2.74
C ARG A 64 -4.27 -5.85 2.07
N SER A 65 -4.89 -5.51 0.95
CA SER A 65 -5.83 -6.35 0.22
C SER A 65 -5.69 -6.11 -1.28
N ARG A 66 -6.21 -7.04 -2.09
CA ARG A 66 -6.27 -6.91 -3.55
C ARG A 66 -6.90 -5.59 -4.00
N ALA A 67 -8.03 -5.19 -3.42
CA ALA A 67 -8.70 -3.93 -3.75
C ALA A 67 -7.82 -2.68 -3.51
N GLN A 68 -6.96 -2.69 -2.47
CA GLN A 68 -6.01 -1.59 -2.27
C GLN A 68 -4.88 -1.64 -3.28
N TRP A 69 -4.37 -2.83 -3.60
CA TRP A 69 -3.31 -3.01 -4.58
C TRP A 69 -3.75 -2.59 -5.98
N GLU A 70 -4.99 -2.88 -6.39
CA GLU A 70 -5.55 -2.48 -7.68
C GLU A 70 -5.47 -0.97 -7.95
N THR A 71 -5.52 -0.13 -6.90
CA THR A 71 -5.39 1.33 -7.03
C THR A 71 -3.97 1.80 -7.38
N VAL A 72 -2.97 0.93 -7.25
CA VAL A 72 -1.54 1.24 -7.46
C VAL A 72 -0.81 0.19 -8.29
N LYS A 73 -1.53 -0.75 -8.90
CA LYS A 73 -0.97 -1.99 -9.47
C LYS A 73 0.06 -1.74 -10.58
N GLU A 74 -0.06 -0.61 -11.29
CA GLU A 74 0.79 -0.27 -12.43
C GLU A 74 2.28 -0.20 -12.06
N ASN A 75 2.61 0.34 -10.87
CA ASN A 75 4.01 0.53 -10.46
C ASN A 75 4.35 -0.10 -9.10
N CYS A 76 3.40 -0.75 -8.43
CA CYS A 76 3.61 -1.31 -7.09
C CYS A 76 4.41 -2.63 -7.14
N GLY A 77 5.48 -2.74 -6.36
CA GLY A 77 6.28 -3.97 -6.26
C GLY A 77 5.62 -5.13 -5.49
N PHE A 78 4.43 -4.91 -4.91
CA PHE A 78 3.62 -5.99 -4.34
C PHE A 78 2.73 -6.61 -5.41
N SER A 79 2.32 -7.86 -5.20
CA SER A 79 1.41 -8.58 -6.09
C SER A 79 0.41 -9.43 -5.32
N PHE A 80 -0.72 -9.72 -5.95
CA PHE A 80 -1.78 -10.59 -5.44
C PHE A 80 -2.12 -11.62 -6.51
N PRO A 81 -1.98 -12.93 -6.25
CA PRO A 81 -2.32 -13.98 -7.21
C PRO A 81 -3.84 -14.05 -7.41
N GLU A 82 -4.28 -14.25 -8.64
CA GLU A 82 -5.70 -14.44 -8.95
C GLU A 82 -6.21 -15.74 -8.32
N ILE A 83 -7.35 -15.66 -7.64
CA ILE A 83 -8.04 -16.84 -7.17
C ILE A 83 -8.75 -17.42 -8.39
N LYS A 84 -8.15 -18.45 -9.01
CA LYS A 84 -8.82 -19.25 -10.03
C LYS A 84 -9.96 -20.01 -9.35
N VAL A 85 -11.19 -19.54 -9.53
CA VAL A 85 -12.36 -20.32 -9.13
C VAL A 85 -12.55 -21.38 -10.21
N GLU A 86 -12.09 -22.60 -9.94
CA GLU A 86 -12.42 -23.75 -10.76
C GLU A 86 -13.92 -24.03 -10.60
N LEU A 87 -14.70 -23.59 -11.57
CA LEU A 87 -16.10 -23.99 -11.72
C LEU A 87 -16.11 -25.49 -12.04
N LYS A 88 -16.37 -26.32 -11.03
CA LYS A 88 -16.76 -27.71 -11.26
C LYS A 88 -18.14 -27.69 -11.93
N GLN A 89 -18.17 -28.03 -13.22
CA GLN A 89 -19.39 -28.43 -13.93
C GLN A 89 -19.82 -29.83 -13.49
#